data_AF-A0A7C6NPP5-F1
#
_entry.id   AF-A0A7C6NPP5-F1
#
_cell.length_a   1.000
_cell.length_b   1.000
_cell.length_c   1.000
_cell.angle_alpha   90.00
_cell.angle_beta   90.00
_cell.angle_gamma   90.00
#
_symmetry.space_group_name_H-M   'P 1'
#
loop_
_entity.id
_entity.type
_entity.pdbx_description
1 polymer ?
#
loop_
_entity_poly.entity_id
_entity_poly.type
_entity_poly.pdbx_seq_one_letter_code
_entity_poly.pdbx_strand_id
1 'polypeptide(L)'
;MGVPDKRYLYVIFYGAFVAQLTGILLLVKPSTHILLLALLYLVNAEVALFIWAMNKTNQPDRNGRKAIIDNLEEKREERPGKKTSRELKMLFYIGILTMIAAIACLVFKNHLQGYVVQITAGGLAMLLSIQWNSNAKLYSLTKRKTALAFLVTIIVLTAFAILFVIALPFTLEIRFKVLAFLCFGVSGVLLLNYSYAMRLIKRYSVSV
;
A
#
# COMPACT_ATOMS: atom_id res chain seq x y z
N MET A 1 15.09 -4.96 20.85
CA MET A 1 14.44 -5.19 19.54
C MET A 1 13.06 -4.54 19.57
N GLY A 2 12.68 -3.79 18.53
CA GLY A 2 11.39 -3.08 18.50
C GLY A 2 10.26 -3.97 17.97
N VAL A 3 9.08 -3.89 18.58
CA VAL A 3 7.87 -4.59 18.10
C VAL A 3 7.41 -3.95 16.78
N PRO A 4 7.11 -4.72 15.72
CA PRO A 4 6.57 -4.16 14.49
C PRO A 4 5.22 -3.49 14.75
N ASP A 5 5.03 -2.28 14.25
CA ASP A 5 3.77 -1.54 14.39
C ASP A 5 2.63 -2.29 13.67
N LYS A 6 1.47 -2.43 14.31
CA LYS A 6 0.27 -3.06 13.72
C LYS A 6 -0.17 -2.36 12.43
N ARG A 7 0.11 -1.07 12.28
CA ARG A 7 -0.12 -0.28 11.05
C ARG A 7 0.48 -0.93 9.80
N TYR A 8 1.62 -1.59 9.98
CA TYR A 8 2.33 -2.33 8.95
C TYR A 8 1.48 -3.46 8.33
N LEU A 9 0.75 -4.19 9.16
CA LEU A 9 -0.11 -5.29 8.71
C LEU A 9 -1.23 -4.79 7.81
N TYR A 10 -1.82 -3.65 8.13
CA TYR A 10 -2.89 -3.06 7.32
C TYR A 10 -2.39 -2.64 5.94
N VAL A 11 -1.19 -2.06 5.85
CA VAL A 11 -0.60 -1.64 4.56
C VAL A 11 -0.29 -2.85 3.67
N ILE A 12 0.25 -3.94 4.22
CA ILE A 12 0.51 -5.16 3.44
C ILE A 12 -0.80 -5.80 2.99
N PHE A 13 -1.76 -5.97 3.90
CA PHE A 13 -3.03 -6.62 3.61
C PHE A 13 -3.82 -5.84 2.55
N TYR A 14 -3.89 -4.51 2.70
CA TYR A 14 -4.53 -3.64 1.72
C TYR A 14 -3.84 -3.73 0.36
N GLY A 15 -2.51 -3.74 0.32
CA GLY A 15 -1.78 -3.92 -0.94
C GLY A 15 -2.07 -5.25 -1.61
N ALA A 16 -2.16 -6.34 -0.85
CA ALA A 16 -2.53 -7.65 -1.38
C ALA A 16 -3.94 -7.63 -1.98
N PHE A 17 -4.90 -7.04 -1.25
CA PHE A 17 -6.28 -6.93 -1.69
C PHE A 17 -6.41 -6.11 -2.99
N VAL A 18 -5.74 -4.95 -3.07
CA VAL A 18 -5.72 -4.10 -4.27
C VAL A 18 -5.08 -4.84 -5.44
N ALA A 19 -3.95 -5.53 -5.24
CA ALA A 19 -3.30 -6.32 -6.28
C ALA A 19 -4.20 -7.45 -6.79
N GLN A 20 -4.93 -8.12 -5.89
CA GLN A 20 -5.83 -9.22 -6.24
C GLN A 20 -7.05 -8.73 -7.03
N LEU A 21 -7.70 -7.65 -6.58
CA LEU A 21 -8.79 -7.03 -7.33
C LEU A 21 -8.30 -6.59 -8.71
N THR A 22 -7.15 -5.92 -8.79
CA THR A 22 -6.56 -5.49 -10.06
C THR A 22 -6.30 -6.68 -11.00
N GLY A 23 -5.79 -7.80 -10.47
CA GLY A 23 -5.58 -9.03 -11.25
C GLY A 23 -6.87 -9.61 -11.82
N ILE A 24 -7.94 -9.63 -11.02
CA ILE A 24 -9.28 -10.05 -11.48
C ILE A 24 -9.80 -9.11 -12.56
N LEU A 25 -9.65 -7.79 -12.36
CA LEU A 25 -10.11 -6.77 -13.30
C LEU A 25 -9.47 -6.92 -14.68
N LEU A 26 -8.18 -7.28 -14.74
CA LEU A 26 -7.44 -7.49 -16.00
C LEU A 26 -7.90 -8.72 -16.79
N LEU A 27 -8.67 -9.62 -16.17
CA LEU A 27 -9.26 -10.79 -16.84
C LEU A 27 -10.66 -10.50 -17.41
N VAL A 28 -11.24 -9.33 -17.11
CA VAL A 28 -12.55 -8.92 -17.62
C VAL A 28 -12.41 -8.42 -19.07
N LYS A 29 -13.52 -8.07 -19.73
CA LYS A 29 -13.48 -7.49 -21.07
C LYS A 29 -12.74 -6.13 -21.05
N PRO A 30 -11.84 -5.87 -22.01
CA PRO A 30 -11.02 -4.66 -22.04
C PRO A 30 -11.82 -3.37 -22.14
N SER A 31 -13.03 -3.42 -22.72
CA SER A 31 -13.96 -2.28 -22.80
C SER A 31 -14.40 -1.76 -21.43
N THR A 32 -14.33 -2.59 -20.38
CA THR A 32 -14.75 -2.26 -19.02
C THR A 32 -13.60 -1.92 -18.08
N HIS A 33 -12.35 -2.19 -18.47
CA HIS A 33 -11.19 -2.07 -17.59
C HIS A 33 -11.02 -0.68 -16.97
N ILE A 34 -11.19 0.39 -17.76
CA ILE A 34 -11.01 1.76 -17.23
C ILE A 34 -12.10 2.11 -16.23
N LEU A 35 -13.34 1.68 -16.49
CA LEU A 35 -14.45 1.97 -15.61
C LEU A 35 -14.27 1.23 -14.28
N LEU A 36 -13.86 -0.03 -14.34
CA LEU A 36 -13.54 -0.83 -13.16
C LEU A 36 -12.30 -0.31 -12.42
N LEU A 37 -11.28 0.16 -13.13
CA LEU A 37 -10.08 0.75 -12.56
C LEU A 37 -10.40 2.08 -11.86
N ALA A 38 -11.25 2.92 -12.46
CA ALA A 38 -11.74 4.15 -11.84
C ALA A 38 -12.54 3.86 -10.56
N LEU A 39 -13.42 2.86 -10.59
CA LEU A 39 -14.15 2.41 -9.40
C LEU A 39 -13.18 1.91 -8.32
N LEU A 40 -12.16 1.14 -8.69
CA LEU A 40 -11.13 0.67 -7.76
C LEU A 40 -10.40 1.84 -7.10
N TYR A 41 -9.99 2.86 -7.88
CA TYR A 41 -9.37 4.06 -7.34
C TYR A 41 -10.31 4.85 -6.41
N LEU A 42 -11.60 4.91 -6.73
CA LEU A 42 -12.61 5.61 -5.93
C LEU A 42 -12.82 4.90 -4.58
N VAL A 43 -13.04 3.59 -4.59
CA VAL A 43 -13.16 2.78 -3.35
C VAL A 43 -11.88 2.89 -2.51
N ASN A 44 -10.71 2.84 -3.15
CA ASN A 44 -9.43 3.01 -2.46
C ASN A 44 -9.27 4.41 -1.83
N ALA A 45 -9.73 5.46 -2.51
CA ALA A 45 -9.73 6.82 -1.99
C ALA A 45 -10.63 6.93 -0.74
N GLU A 46 -11.83 6.35 -0.80
CA GLU A 46 -12.76 6.33 0.34
C GLU A 46 -12.17 5.60 1.54
N VAL A 47 -11.56 4.42 1.33
CA VAL A 47 -10.91 3.67 2.42
C VAL A 47 -9.76 4.48 3.05
N ALA A 48 -8.92 5.13 2.23
CA ALA A 48 -7.83 5.97 2.73
C ALA A 48 -8.34 7.17 3.54
N LEU A 49 -9.39 7.85 3.06
CA LEU A 49 -10.02 8.98 3.74
C LEU A 49 -10.76 8.56 5.00
N PHE A 50 -11.39 7.37 5.01
CA PHE A 50 -12.08 6.82 6.17
C PHE A 50 -11.09 6.46 7.28
N ILE A 51 -9.99 5.78 6.95
CA ILE A 51 -8.90 5.49 7.90
C ILE A 51 -8.31 6.79 8.46
N TRP A 52 -8.14 7.79 7.61
CA TRP A 52 -7.70 9.12 8.04
C TRP A 52 -8.70 9.77 9.02
N ALA A 53 -9.99 9.77 8.69
CA ALA A 53 -11.05 10.36 9.50
C ALA A 53 -11.14 9.68 10.87
N MET A 54 -11.19 8.34 10.90
CA MET A 54 -11.19 7.56 12.14
C MET A 54 -9.98 7.86 13.02
N ASN A 55 -8.77 7.95 12.44
CA ASN A 55 -7.57 8.27 13.20
C ASN A 55 -7.52 9.73 13.66
N LYS A 56 -8.24 10.64 13.01
CA LYS A 56 -8.41 12.02 13.45
C LYS A 56 -9.40 12.12 14.62
N THR A 57 -10.52 11.40 14.56
CA THR A 57 -11.55 11.41 15.61
C THR A 57 -11.17 10.58 16.84
N ASN A 58 -10.40 9.51 16.68
CA ASN A 58 -9.87 8.70 17.79
C ASN A 58 -8.63 9.30 18.47
N GLN A 59 -8.22 10.53 18.16
CA GLN A 59 -7.27 11.22 19.05
C GLN A 59 -8.04 11.60 20.31
N PRO A 60 -7.77 10.96 21.48
CA PRO A 60 -8.39 11.39 22.72
C PRO A 60 -8.05 12.86 22.91
N ASP A 61 -9.08 13.64 23.21
CA ASP A 61 -9.07 15.09 23.35
C ASP A 61 -7.73 15.60 23.88
N ARG A 62 -6.89 16.04 22.95
CA ARG A 62 -5.52 16.45 23.23
C ARG A 62 -5.51 17.76 24.01
N ASN A 63 -6.61 18.51 24.03
CA ASN A 63 -6.73 19.76 24.75
C ASN A 63 -6.95 19.52 26.25
N GLY A 64 -7.68 18.47 26.64
CA GLY A 64 -7.84 18.07 28.04
C GLY A 64 -6.60 17.41 28.65
N ARG A 65 -5.84 16.63 27.87
CA ARG A 65 -4.58 16.00 28.35
C ARG A 65 -3.35 16.88 28.23
N LYS A 66 -3.29 17.85 27.30
CA LYS A 66 -2.17 18.82 27.25
C LYS A 66 -2.08 19.65 28.53
N ALA A 67 -3.20 20.12 29.10
CA ALA A 67 -3.13 20.86 30.36
C ALA A 67 -2.60 20.03 31.55
N ILE A 68 -2.78 18.70 31.53
CA ILE A 68 -2.30 17.79 32.58
C ILE A 68 -0.84 17.38 32.32
N ILE A 69 -0.46 17.23 31.05
CA ILE A 69 0.87 16.77 30.62
C ILE A 69 1.86 17.95 30.50
N ASP A 70 1.44 19.14 30.09
CA ASP A 70 2.29 20.35 30.04
C ASP A 70 2.77 20.74 31.47
N ASN A 71 1.99 20.41 32.51
CA ASN A 71 2.42 20.51 33.93
C ASN A 71 3.42 19.43 34.37
N LEU A 72 3.57 18.34 33.61
CA LEU A 72 4.51 17.24 33.87
C LEU A 72 5.72 17.25 32.90
N GLU A 73 5.60 17.94 31.76
CA GLU A 73 6.57 17.94 30.65
C GLU A 73 7.68 19.00 30.75
N GLU A 74 7.63 19.95 31.70
CA GLU A 74 8.78 20.83 31.99
C GLU A 74 10.01 20.04 32.50
N LYS A 75 9.86 18.74 32.82
CA LYS A 75 10.95 17.87 33.31
C LYS A 75 11.41 16.75 32.38
N ARG A 76 10.89 16.62 31.16
CA ARG A 76 11.34 15.56 30.23
C ARG A 76 11.43 16.05 28.80
N GLU A 77 12.44 16.89 28.57
CA GLU A 77 13.01 17.04 27.24
C GLU A 77 13.45 15.68 26.66
N GLU A 78 13.21 15.55 25.36
CA GLU A 78 13.74 14.55 24.42
C GLU A 78 13.20 13.10 24.48
N ARG A 79 11.98 12.87 23.95
CA ARG A 79 11.67 11.64 23.17
C ARG A 79 10.70 11.88 21.99
N PRO A 80 10.80 11.10 20.90
CA PRO A 80 10.29 11.46 19.57
C PRO A 80 8.78 11.18 19.40
N GLY A 81 7.92 12.09 19.85
CA GLY A 81 6.45 11.98 19.74
C GLY A 81 5.82 12.55 18.45
N LYS A 82 6.61 13.06 17.49
CA LYS A 82 6.13 13.85 16.34
C LYS A 82 5.89 13.03 15.04
N LYS A 83 5.78 11.69 15.12
CA LYS A 83 5.58 10.82 13.92
C LYS A 83 4.13 10.68 13.46
N THR A 84 3.15 10.73 14.38
CA THR A 84 1.75 10.39 14.08
C THR A 84 1.05 11.40 13.17
N SER A 85 1.43 12.68 13.21
CA SER A 85 0.82 13.73 12.39
C SER A 85 1.25 13.67 10.92
N ARG A 86 2.47 13.18 10.63
CA ARG A 86 3.00 13.11 9.26
C ARG A 86 2.40 11.94 8.48
N GLU A 87 2.22 10.79 9.13
CA GLU A 87 1.54 9.63 8.53
C GLU A 87 0.05 9.93 8.25
N LEU A 88 -0.60 10.67 9.15
CA LEU A 88 -1.99 11.10 8.97
C LEU A 88 -2.13 12.04 7.77
N LYS A 89 -1.25 13.05 7.65
CA LYS A 89 -1.23 13.94 6.47
C LYS A 89 -0.98 13.15 5.18
N MET A 90 -0.08 12.16 5.18
CA MET A 90 0.17 11.33 4.01
C MET A 90 -1.06 10.53 3.57
N LEU A 91 -1.82 9.93 4.49
CA LEU A 91 -3.06 9.21 4.16
C LEU A 91 -4.09 10.12 3.48
N PHE A 92 -4.24 11.35 3.95
CA PHE A 92 -5.14 12.33 3.34
C PHE A 92 -4.72 12.70 1.92
N TYR A 93 -3.43 13.00 1.71
CA TYR A 93 -2.91 13.31 0.37
C TYR A 93 -3.02 12.11 -0.58
N ILE A 94 -2.77 10.89 -0.10
CA ILE A 94 -2.95 9.68 -0.89
C ILE A 94 -4.42 9.54 -1.30
N GLY A 95 -5.36 9.70 -0.36
CA GLY A 95 -6.80 9.64 -0.65
C GLY A 95 -7.24 10.64 -1.71
N ILE A 96 -6.85 11.92 -1.57
CA ILE A 96 -7.15 12.96 -2.57
C ILE A 96 -6.51 12.62 -3.92
N LEU A 97 -5.24 12.22 -3.94
CA LEU A 97 -4.53 11.88 -5.17
C LEU A 97 -5.22 10.71 -5.89
N THR A 98 -5.65 9.69 -5.16
CA THR A 98 -6.40 8.56 -5.73
C THR A 98 -7.77 8.97 -6.25
N MET A 99 -8.44 9.94 -5.60
CA MET A 99 -9.72 10.47 -6.07
C MET A 99 -9.56 11.26 -7.37
N ILE A 100 -8.53 12.12 -7.45
CA ILE A 100 -8.17 12.85 -8.66
C ILE A 100 -7.82 11.86 -9.80
N ALA A 101 -7.05 10.81 -9.50
CA ALA A 101 -6.74 9.76 -10.47
C ALA A 101 -7.98 9.03 -10.97
N ALA A 102 -8.97 8.75 -10.11
CA ALA A 102 -10.24 8.15 -10.50
C ALA A 102 -11.02 9.06 -11.47
N ILE A 103 -11.14 10.35 -11.13
CA ILE A 103 -11.81 11.35 -11.98
C ILE A 103 -11.09 11.47 -13.33
N ALA A 104 -9.76 11.56 -13.33
CA ALA A 104 -8.96 11.60 -14.56
C ALA A 104 -9.19 10.34 -15.42
N CYS A 105 -9.29 9.15 -14.81
CA CYS A 105 -9.61 7.92 -15.53
C CYS A 105 -10.99 7.98 -16.21
N LEU A 106 -11.99 8.57 -15.56
CA LEU A 106 -13.33 8.72 -16.11
C LEU A 106 -13.38 9.75 -17.24
N VAL A 107 -12.75 10.92 -17.05
CA VAL A 107 -12.74 12.02 -18.02
C VAL A 107 -11.97 11.61 -19.29
N PHE A 108 -10.80 11.00 -19.14
CA PHE A 108 -9.95 10.62 -20.28
C PHE A 108 -10.17 9.18 -20.74
N LYS A 109 -11.31 8.56 -20.40
CA LYS A 109 -11.61 7.15 -20.69
C LYS A 109 -11.29 6.74 -22.13
N ASN A 110 -11.71 7.54 -23.11
CA ASN A 110 -11.52 7.20 -24.52
C ASN A 110 -10.04 7.19 -24.95
N HIS A 111 -9.22 8.05 -24.34
CA HIS A 111 -7.78 8.11 -24.63
C HIS A 111 -6.99 7.05 -23.84
N LEU A 112 -7.43 6.74 -22.62
CA LEU A 112 -6.75 5.79 -21.74
C LEU A 112 -6.95 4.32 -22.14
N GLN A 113 -7.86 4.00 -23.08
CA GLN A 113 -8.11 2.62 -23.53
C GLN A 113 -6.87 1.95 -24.12
N GLY A 114 -6.02 2.71 -24.81
CA GLY A 114 -4.74 2.20 -25.31
C GLY A 114 -3.67 1.99 -24.23
N TYR A 115 -3.83 2.64 -23.07
CA TYR A 115 -2.81 2.74 -22.03
C TYR A 115 -3.11 1.96 -20.75
N VAL A 116 -4.23 1.21 -20.71
CA VAL A 116 -4.67 0.45 -19.53
C VAL A 116 -3.55 -0.41 -18.94
N VAL A 117 -2.79 -1.12 -19.79
CA VAL A 117 -1.69 -1.99 -19.36
C VAL A 117 -0.60 -1.17 -18.65
N GLN A 118 -0.19 -0.03 -19.22
CA GLN A 118 0.86 0.82 -18.66
C GLN A 118 0.41 1.48 -17.35
N ILE A 119 -0.84 1.96 -17.30
CA ILE A 119 -1.41 2.57 -16.08
C ILE A 119 -1.47 1.54 -14.96
N THR A 120 -1.90 0.32 -15.27
CA THR A 120 -2.01 -0.75 -14.28
C THR A 120 -0.63 -1.23 -13.81
N ALA A 121 0.32 -1.39 -14.73
CA ALA A 121 1.70 -1.72 -14.39
C ALA A 121 2.37 -0.61 -13.57
N GLY A 122 2.10 0.67 -13.88
CA GLY A 122 2.57 1.82 -13.11
C GLY A 122 2.00 1.84 -11.69
N GLY A 123 0.70 1.57 -11.55
CA GLY A 123 0.06 1.42 -10.23
C GLY A 123 0.68 0.27 -9.43
N LEU A 124 0.96 -0.87 -10.07
CA LEU A 124 1.61 -2.01 -9.44
C LEU A 124 3.05 -1.68 -9.00
N ALA A 125 3.81 -0.93 -9.82
CA ALA A 125 5.16 -0.49 -9.49
C ALA A 125 5.17 0.48 -8.28
N MET A 126 4.21 1.41 -8.22
CA MET A 126 4.03 2.28 -7.06
C MET A 126 3.69 1.49 -5.80
N LEU A 127 2.77 0.52 -5.91
CA LEU A 127 2.39 -0.36 -4.80
C LEU A 127 3.62 -1.12 -4.27
N LEU A 128 4.39 -1.74 -5.16
CA LEU A 128 5.58 -2.50 -4.78
C LEU A 128 6.67 -1.60 -4.18
N SER A 129 6.82 -0.36 -4.63
CA SER A 129 7.76 0.62 -4.06
C SER A 129 7.42 0.97 -2.60
N ILE A 130 6.12 1.13 -2.28
CA ILE A 130 5.66 1.32 -0.90
C ILE A 130 5.95 0.08 -0.05
N GLN A 131 5.74 -1.11 -0.61
CA GLN A 131 6.00 -2.38 0.06
C GLN A 131 7.49 -2.65 0.26
N TRP A 132 8.36 -2.14 -0.63
CA TRP A 132 9.80 -2.20 -0.46
C TRP A 132 10.24 -1.44 0.78
N ASN A 133 9.82 -0.17 0.95
CA ASN A 133 10.16 0.61 2.14
C ASN A 133 9.67 -0.06 3.43
N SER A 134 8.47 -0.65 3.35
CA SER A 134 7.88 -1.42 4.43
C SER A 134 8.76 -2.65 4.78
N ASN A 135 9.10 -3.48 3.80
CA ASN A 135 9.94 -4.67 4.03
C ASN A 135 11.38 -4.34 4.45
N ALA A 136 11.94 -3.23 3.99
CA ALA A 136 13.27 -2.79 4.39
C ALA A 136 13.31 -2.50 5.90
N LYS A 137 12.26 -1.86 6.43
CA LYS A 137 12.11 -1.64 7.89
C LYS A 137 11.89 -2.95 8.64
N LEU A 138 11.10 -3.88 8.09
CA LEU A 138 10.89 -5.19 8.73
C LEU A 138 12.20 -5.99 8.80
N TYR A 139 13.01 -5.93 7.74
CA TYR A 139 14.31 -6.58 7.69
C TYR A 139 15.29 -5.95 8.69
N SER A 140 15.38 -4.62 8.76
CA SER A 140 16.29 -3.96 9.70
C SER A 140 15.96 -4.25 11.17
N LEU A 141 14.67 -4.42 11.50
CA LEU A 141 14.20 -4.77 12.83
C LEU A 141 14.43 -6.24 13.19
N THR A 142 14.22 -7.15 12.25
CA THR A 142 14.20 -8.60 12.54
C THR A 142 15.53 -9.28 12.23
N LYS A 143 16.32 -8.76 11.29
CA LYS A 143 17.57 -9.34 10.75
C LYS A 143 17.47 -10.83 10.35
N ARG A 144 16.29 -11.30 9.94
CA ARG A 144 16.03 -12.69 9.54
C ARG A 144 16.15 -12.89 8.03
N LYS A 145 16.69 -14.05 7.62
CA LYS A 145 16.84 -14.46 6.21
C LYS A 145 15.52 -14.47 5.44
N THR A 146 14.41 -14.84 6.10
CA THR A 146 13.06 -14.85 5.50
C THR A 146 12.58 -13.44 5.10
N ALA A 147 12.85 -12.42 5.93
CA ALA A 147 12.50 -11.04 5.62
C ALA A 147 13.34 -10.49 4.45
N LEU A 148 14.60 -10.91 4.35
CA LEU A 148 15.46 -10.58 3.21
C LEU A 148 14.95 -11.24 1.91
N ALA A 149 14.54 -12.51 1.97
CA ALA A 149 13.97 -13.20 0.82
C ALA A 149 12.73 -12.45 0.27
N PHE A 150 11.79 -12.05 1.14
CA PHE A 150 10.63 -11.24 0.72
C PHE A 150 11.02 -9.90 0.10
N LEU A 151 12.04 -9.22 0.65
CA LEU A 151 12.53 -7.96 0.09
C LEU A 151 13.10 -8.16 -1.32
N VAL A 152 13.92 -9.18 -1.53
CA VAL A 152 14.48 -9.52 -2.85
C VAL A 152 13.36 -9.86 -3.84
N THR A 153 12.38 -10.67 -3.43
CA THR A 153 11.23 -11.02 -4.29
C THR A 153 10.45 -9.78 -4.71
N ILE A 154 10.21 -8.82 -3.80
CA ILE A 154 9.53 -7.56 -4.13
C ILE A 154 10.35 -6.73 -5.12
N ILE A 155 11.67 -6.64 -4.94
CA ILE A 155 12.54 -5.89 -5.87
C ILE A 155 12.47 -6.51 -7.27
N VAL A 156 12.55 -7.83 -7.37
CA VAL A 156 12.44 -8.56 -8.65
C VAL A 156 11.08 -8.31 -9.31
N LEU A 157 9.99 -8.43 -8.55
CA LEU A 157 8.64 -8.12 -9.05
C LEU A 157 8.49 -6.66 -9.49
N THR A 158 9.15 -5.73 -8.80
CA THR A 158 9.14 -4.30 -9.16
C THR A 158 9.84 -4.07 -10.49
N ALA A 159 10.99 -4.72 -10.71
CA ALA A 159 11.70 -4.65 -11.99
C ALA A 159 10.84 -5.19 -13.14
N PHE A 160 10.14 -6.30 -12.93
CA PHE A 160 9.17 -6.81 -13.92
C PHE A 160 8.02 -5.84 -14.18
N ALA A 161 7.45 -5.22 -13.14
CA ALA A 161 6.39 -4.23 -13.30
C ALA A 161 6.87 -2.99 -14.09
N ILE A 162 8.08 -2.48 -13.79
CA ILE A 162 8.71 -1.36 -14.52
C ILE A 162 8.97 -1.74 -15.98
N LEU A 163 9.42 -2.97 -16.24
CA LEU A 163 9.61 -3.45 -17.61
C LEU A 163 8.31 -3.35 -18.41
N PHE A 164 7.17 -3.71 -17.82
CA PHE A 164 5.84 -3.58 -18.45
C PHE A 164 5.37 -2.12 -18.65
N VAL A 165 5.91 -1.17 -17.89
CA VAL A 165 5.64 0.26 -18.08
C VAL A 165 6.42 0.79 -19.29
N ILE A 166 7.70 0.43 -19.41
CA ILE A 166 8.62 0.97 -20.42
C ILE A 166 8.48 0.22 -21.75
N ALA A 167 8.52 -1.11 -21.70
CA ALA A 167 8.46 -1.99 -22.84
C ALA A 167 7.18 -2.81 -22.80
N LEU A 168 6.54 -2.98 -23.95
CA LEU A 168 5.35 -3.81 -24.10
C LEU A 168 5.71 -5.07 -24.90
N PRO A 169 6.52 -6.01 -24.35
CA PRO A 169 7.20 -7.06 -25.13
C PRO A 169 6.28 -8.15 -25.70
N PHE A 170 4.97 -8.10 -25.45
CA PHE A 170 4.02 -9.15 -25.84
C PHE A 170 2.96 -8.65 -26.82
N THR A 171 2.12 -9.52 -27.36
CA THR A 171 0.90 -9.13 -28.10
C THR A 171 -0.21 -8.68 -27.13
N LEU A 172 -1.17 -7.87 -27.61
CA LEU A 172 -2.21 -7.23 -26.78
C LEU A 172 -2.90 -8.21 -25.81
N GLU A 173 -3.33 -9.38 -26.28
CA GLU A 173 -4.02 -10.37 -25.45
C GLU A 173 -3.12 -11.02 -24.39
N ILE A 174 -1.86 -11.29 -24.73
CA ILE A 174 -0.90 -11.93 -23.82
C ILE A 174 -0.50 -10.94 -22.72
N ARG A 175 -0.40 -9.64 -23.03
CA ARG A 175 -0.05 -8.59 -22.05
C ARG A 175 -1.01 -8.58 -20.85
N PHE A 176 -2.32 -8.66 -21.08
CA PHE A 176 -3.31 -8.66 -20.00
C PHE A 176 -3.20 -9.90 -19.12
N LYS A 177 -3.02 -11.09 -19.73
CA LYS A 177 -2.88 -12.36 -18.99
C LYS A 177 -1.61 -12.38 -18.14
N VAL A 178 -0.48 -11.96 -18.70
CA VAL A 178 0.81 -11.91 -17.98
C VAL A 178 0.75 -10.88 -16.86
N LEU A 179 0.17 -9.70 -17.10
CA LEU A 179 0.01 -8.68 -16.06
C LEU A 179 -0.94 -9.13 -14.94
N ALA A 180 -2.04 -9.81 -15.28
CA ALA A 180 -2.93 -10.40 -14.29
C ALA A 180 -2.20 -11.44 -13.43
N PHE A 181 -1.42 -12.34 -14.06
CA PHE A 181 -0.61 -13.31 -13.34
C PHE A 181 0.43 -12.63 -12.42
N LEU A 182 1.05 -11.54 -12.88
CA LEU A 182 1.95 -10.73 -12.06
C LEU A 182 1.22 -10.12 -10.86
N CYS A 183 0.02 -9.58 -11.04
CA CYS A 183 -0.81 -9.06 -9.95
C CYS A 183 -1.17 -10.14 -8.91
N PHE A 184 -1.53 -11.35 -9.35
CA PHE A 184 -1.78 -12.48 -8.44
C PHE A 184 -0.51 -12.93 -7.71
N GLY A 185 0.64 -12.96 -8.41
CA GLY A 185 1.94 -13.24 -7.80
C GLY A 185 2.30 -12.22 -6.73
N VAL A 186 2.10 -10.92 -7.01
CA VAL A 186 2.29 -9.84 -6.03
C VAL A 186 1.36 -10.02 -4.84
N SER A 187 0.06 -10.27 -5.05
CA SER A 187 -0.88 -10.52 -3.95
C SER A 187 -0.43 -11.70 -3.08
N GLY A 188 -0.06 -12.82 -3.69
CA GLY A 188 0.41 -14.01 -2.98
C GLY A 188 1.64 -13.73 -2.11
N VAL A 189 2.63 -13.02 -2.66
CA VAL A 189 3.83 -12.62 -1.90
C VAL A 189 3.47 -11.68 -0.74
N LEU A 190 2.56 -10.73 -0.95
CA LEU A 190 2.11 -9.82 0.12
C LEU A 190 1.32 -10.56 1.20
N LEU A 191 0.46 -11.52 0.87
CA LEU A 191 -0.26 -12.34 1.87
C LEU A 191 0.68 -13.21 2.70
N LEU A 192 1.72 -13.78 2.07
CA LEU A 192 2.76 -14.53 2.79
C LEU A 192 3.54 -13.61 3.74
N ASN A 193 3.86 -12.39 3.28
CA ASN A 193 4.53 -11.39 4.08
C ASN A 193 3.66 -10.91 5.26
N TYR A 194 2.36 -10.69 5.03
CA TYR A 194 1.38 -10.39 6.07
C TYR A 194 1.33 -11.51 7.12
N SER A 195 1.21 -12.76 6.68
CA SER A 195 1.16 -13.93 7.55
C SER A 195 2.43 -14.06 8.38
N TYR A 196 3.59 -13.78 7.78
CA TYR A 196 4.87 -13.77 8.47
C TYR A 196 4.95 -12.65 9.52
N ALA A 197 4.60 -11.42 9.15
CA ALA A 197 4.59 -10.27 10.06
C ALA A 197 3.62 -10.48 11.23
N MET A 198 2.44 -11.05 10.97
CA MET A 198 1.45 -11.36 12.00
C MET A 198 1.97 -12.41 12.99
N ARG A 199 2.60 -13.48 12.49
CA ARG A 199 3.27 -14.48 13.35
C ARG A 199 4.38 -13.86 14.18
N LEU A 200 5.12 -12.90 13.62
CA LEU A 200 6.18 -12.19 14.33
C LEU A 200 5.60 -11.38 15.49
N ILE A 201 4.58 -10.55 15.23
CA ILE A 201 3.90 -9.73 16.24
C ILE A 201 3.30 -10.61 17.35
N LYS A 202 2.67 -11.74 17.00
CA LYS A 202 2.12 -12.68 17.99
C LYS A 202 3.20 -13.25 18.90
N ARG A 203 4.37 -13.62 18.37
CA ARG A 203 5.50 -14.11 19.19
C ARG A 203 6.03 -13.05 20.15
N TYR A 204 6.13 -11.79 19.70
CA TYR A 204 6.58 -10.70 20.57
C TYR A 204 5.54 -10.32 21.64
N SER A 205 4.24 -10.42 21.33
CA SER A 205 3.17 -10.12 22.30
C SER A 205 3.02 -11.16 23.42
N VAL A 206 3.55 -12.38 23.25
CA VAL A 206 3.52 -13.45 24.26
C VAL A 206 4.79 -13.45 25.13
N SER A 207 5.82 -12.70 24.70
CA SER A 207 7.11 -12.59 25.39
C SER A 207 7.21 -11.37 26.34
N VAL A 208 6.14 -10.58 26.45
CA VAL A 208 5.99 -9.43 27.35
C VAL A 208 4.87 -9.76 28.32
#